data_AF-A0A0R0AG02-F1
#
_entry.id   AF-A0A0R0AG02-F1
#
_cell.length_a   1.000
_cell.length_b   1.000
_cell.length_c   1.000
_cell.angle_alpha   90.00
_cell.angle_beta   90.00
_cell.angle_gamma   90.00
#
_symmetry.space_group_name_H-M   'P 1'
#
loop_
_entity.id
_entity.type
_entity.pdbx_description
1 polymer ?
#
loop_
_entity_poly.entity_id
_entity_poly.type
_entity_poly.pdbx_seq_one_letter_code
_entity_poly.pdbx_strand_id
1 'polypeptide(L)'
;MNKLLLLALAAMVSLLSACGDRAEYAAHRVERSKPKMEVTDDRIALRRAPYPNLDIQPDGGLRVDDIAIPLMPEQQQILQTGFVKLQILRQNTLVDATPASKPGERTLPIVIPPGQEPFPADLAEHIPEFKQYSEALANPRALR
;
A
#
# COMPACT_ATOMS: atom_id res chain seq x y z
N MET A 1 -43.64 11.36 -32.12
CA MET A 1 -42.79 11.87 -31.03
C MET A 1 -41.92 10.78 -30.38
N ASN A 2 -42.36 9.51 -30.29
CA ASN A 2 -41.57 8.44 -29.63
C ASN A 2 -40.26 8.03 -30.33
N LYS A 3 -40.15 8.18 -31.66
CA LYS A 3 -38.94 7.78 -32.41
C LYS A 3 -37.74 8.71 -32.17
N LEU A 4 -37.99 10.00 -31.97
CA LEU A 4 -36.95 10.98 -31.62
C LEU A 4 -36.44 10.79 -30.19
N LEU A 5 -37.34 10.41 -29.27
CA LEU A 5 -36.99 10.15 -27.88
C LEU A 5 -36.18 8.85 -27.73
N LEU A 6 -36.47 7.82 -28.54
CA LEU A 6 -35.67 6.59 -28.63
C LEU A 6 -34.27 6.82 -29.21
N LEU A 7 -34.13 7.70 -30.21
CA LEU A 7 -32.83 8.07 -30.77
C LEU A 7 -31.98 8.87 -29.78
N ALA A 8 -32.61 9.79 -29.03
CA ALA A 8 -31.93 10.53 -27.97
C ALA A 8 -31.49 9.60 -26.82
N LEU A 9 -32.32 8.63 -26.43
CA LEU A 9 -31.98 7.64 -25.41
C LEU A 9 -30.84 6.72 -25.88
N ALA A 10 -30.85 6.28 -27.14
CA ALA A 10 -29.77 5.47 -27.71
C ALA A 10 -28.44 6.24 -27.78
N ALA A 11 -28.48 7.52 -28.14
CA ALA A 11 -27.29 8.40 -28.14
C ALA A 11 -26.74 8.61 -26.73
N MET A 12 -27.60 8.73 -25.72
CA MET A 12 -27.19 8.89 -24.32
C MET A 12 -26.53 7.61 -23.76
N VAL A 13 -27.04 6.43 -24.12
CA VAL A 13 -26.47 5.14 -23.72
C VAL A 13 -25.09 4.91 -24.35
N SER A 14 -24.87 5.33 -25.61
CA SER A 14 -23.55 5.26 -26.24
C SER A 14 -22.50 6.18 -25.61
N LEU A 15 -22.92 7.31 -25.03
CA LEU A 15 -22.01 8.22 -24.31
C LEU A 15 -21.62 7.66 -22.94
N LEU A 16 -22.49 6.87 -22.29
CA LEU A 16 -22.18 6.18 -21.03
C LEU A 16 -21.16 5.05 -21.20
N SER A 17 -21.11 4.40 -22.38
CA SER A 17 -20.10 3.37 -22.68
C SER A 17 -18.72 3.94 -23.05
N ALA A 18 -18.59 5.26 -23.25
CA ALA A 18 -17.33 5.93 -23.56
C ALA A 18 -16.67 6.58 -22.33
N CYS A 19 -17.36 6.61 -21.18
CA CYS A 19 -16.81 7.05 -19.91
C CYS A 19 -16.08 5.90 -19.19
N GLY A 20 -14.84 5.65 -19.60
CA GLY A 20 -13.89 4.81 -18.88
C GLY A 20 -13.73 3.42 -19.48
N ASP A 21 -12.53 3.15 -19.99
CA ASP A 21 -12.15 1.83 -20.44
C ASP A 21 -12.25 0.85 -19.26
N ARG A 22 -13.28 -0.01 -19.28
CA ARG A 22 -13.54 -0.99 -18.23
C ARG A 22 -12.35 -1.93 -18.02
N ALA A 23 -11.55 -2.17 -19.07
CA ALA A 23 -10.34 -2.97 -18.98
C ALA A 23 -9.23 -2.23 -18.22
N GLU A 24 -9.04 -0.94 -18.49
CA GLU A 24 -8.10 -0.08 -17.76
C GLU A 24 -8.51 0.07 -16.29
N TYR A 25 -9.80 0.27 -16.02
CA TYR A 25 -10.33 0.32 -14.64
C TYR A 25 -10.14 -1.00 -13.89
N ALA A 26 -10.38 -2.14 -14.56
CA ALA A 26 -10.13 -3.47 -13.99
C ALA A 26 -8.65 -3.69 -13.71
N ALA A 27 -7.75 -3.29 -14.62
CA ALA A 27 -6.30 -3.39 -14.44
C ALA A 27 -5.82 -2.54 -13.26
N HIS A 28 -6.27 -1.29 -13.15
CA HIS A 28 -5.98 -0.43 -12.00
C HIS A 28 -6.49 -1.00 -10.67
N ARG A 29 -7.66 -1.66 -10.68
CA ARG A 29 -8.19 -2.33 -9.48
C ARG A 29 -7.31 -3.50 -9.06
N VAL A 30 -6.89 -4.34 -10.00
CA VAL A 30 -5.99 -5.47 -9.73
C VAL A 30 -4.65 -4.98 -9.20
N GLU A 31 -4.08 -3.93 -9.79
CA GLU A 31 -2.81 -3.36 -9.31
C GLU A 31 -2.92 -2.79 -7.89
N ARG A 32 -4.00 -2.09 -7.56
CA ARG A 32 -4.25 -1.56 -6.21
C ARG A 32 -4.49 -2.64 -5.16
N SER A 33 -4.98 -3.81 -5.58
CA SER A 33 -5.25 -4.94 -4.69
C SER A 33 -4.03 -5.80 -4.37
N LYS A 34 -2.89 -5.54 -5.01
CA LYS A 34 -1.65 -6.28 -4.72
C LYS A 34 -1.21 -6.04 -3.27
N PRO A 35 -0.73 -7.08 -2.57
CA PRO A 35 -0.14 -6.91 -1.25
C PRO A 35 1.00 -5.91 -1.29
N LYS A 36 1.00 -4.96 -0.34
CA LYS A 36 2.00 -3.90 -0.28
C LYS A 36 2.17 -3.37 1.13
N MET A 37 3.34 -2.82 1.38
CA MET A 37 3.67 -2.08 2.58
C MET A 37 3.84 -0.60 2.21
N GLU A 38 2.93 0.24 2.67
CA GLU A 38 2.96 1.68 2.45
C GLU A 38 3.60 2.37 3.64
N VAL A 39 4.73 3.03 3.39
CA VAL A 39 5.43 3.86 4.37
C VAL A 39 4.89 5.27 4.23
N THR A 40 4.15 5.74 5.24
CA THR A 40 3.65 7.12 5.34
C THR A 40 4.56 7.94 6.25
N ASP A 41 4.19 9.18 6.52
CA ASP A 41 4.85 10.04 7.50
C ASP A 41 4.62 9.59 8.95
N ASP A 42 3.43 9.07 9.25
CA ASP A 42 2.96 8.77 10.60
C ASP A 42 2.92 7.27 10.96
N ARG A 43 2.96 6.37 9.96
CA ARG A 43 2.86 4.92 10.17
C ARG A 43 3.46 4.11 9.01
N ILE A 44 3.50 2.79 9.19
CA ILE A 44 3.70 1.84 8.09
C ILE A 44 2.47 0.96 8.00
N ALA A 45 1.76 1.02 6.87
CA ALA A 45 0.55 0.26 6.63
C ALA A 45 0.81 -0.94 5.72
N LEU A 46 0.56 -2.14 6.22
CA LEU A 46 0.59 -3.37 5.44
C LEU A 46 -0.83 -3.72 5.00
N ARG A 47 -1.02 -3.79 3.68
CA ARG A 47 -2.30 -4.10 3.05
C ARG A 47 -2.18 -5.43 2.33
N ARG A 48 -3.01 -6.41 2.71
CA ARG A 48 -3.10 -7.71 2.02
C ARG A 48 -4.52 -8.26 2.10
N ALA A 49 -5.27 -8.21 1.00
CA ALA A 49 -6.54 -8.93 0.95
C ALA A 49 -6.31 -10.46 0.93
N PRO A 50 -7.16 -11.28 1.59
CA PRO A 50 -8.35 -10.92 2.37
C PRO A 50 -8.09 -10.70 3.88
N TYR A 51 -6.83 -10.54 4.28
CA TYR A 51 -6.43 -10.37 5.68
C TYR A 51 -6.69 -8.94 6.17
N PRO A 52 -6.75 -8.72 7.50
CA PRO A 52 -6.86 -7.38 8.06
C PRO A 52 -5.67 -6.50 7.66
N ASN A 53 -5.76 -5.21 7.94
CA ASN A 53 -4.62 -4.33 7.73
C ASN A 53 -3.74 -4.32 8.97
N LEU A 54 -2.43 -4.23 8.79
CA LEU A 54 -1.52 -4.01 9.91
C LEU A 54 -0.97 -2.59 9.82
N ASP A 55 -1.02 -1.86 10.91
CA ASP A 55 -0.40 -0.53 11.01
C ASP A 55 0.69 -0.58 12.11
N ILE A 56 1.94 -0.31 11.71
CA ILE A 56 3.07 -0.13 12.63
C ILE A 56 3.22 1.37 12.95
N GLN A 57 3.22 1.70 14.23
CA GLN A 57 3.35 3.06 14.74
C GLN A 57 4.82 3.47 14.98
N PRO A 58 5.12 4.76 15.11
CA PRO A 58 6.49 5.26 15.29
C PRO A 58 7.18 4.78 16.58
N ASP A 59 6.39 4.43 17.59
CA ASP A 59 6.85 3.88 18.87
C ASP A 59 7.05 2.35 18.83
N GLY A 60 6.83 1.71 17.68
CA GLY A 60 6.85 0.25 17.55
C GLY A 60 5.55 -0.42 17.95
N GLY A 61 4.48 0.34 18.22
CA GLY A 61 3.15 -0.21 18.44
C GLY A 61 2.58 -0.86 17.18
N LEU A 62 1.80 -1.93 17.35
CA LEU A 62 1.12 -2.61 16.25
C LEU A 62 -0.40 -2.46 16.40
N ARG A 63 -1.07 -2.19 15.28
CA ARG A 63 -2.52 -2.24 15.16
C ARG A 63 -2.93 -3.25 14.10
N VAL A 64 -3.97 -4.01 14.39
CA VAL A 64 -4.67 -4.86 13.42
C VAL A 64 -6.02 -4.18 13.16
N ASP A 65 -6.19 -3.68 11.94
CA ASP A 65 -7.19 -2.68 11.58
C ASP A 65 -7.15 -1.48 12.55
N ASP A 66 -8.08 -1.40 13.51
CA ASP A 66 -8.15 -0.31 14.50
C ASP A 66 -7.84 -0.78 15.94
N ILE A 67 -7.48 -2.06 16.11
CA ILE A 67 -7.27 -2.67 17.42
C ILE A 67 -5.77 -2.69 17.73
N ALA A 68 -5.38 -2.05 18.83
CA ALA A 68 -4.01 -2.11 19.32
C ALA A 68 -3.68 -3.51 19.84
N ILE A 69 -2.58 -4.08 19.35
CA ILE A 69 -2.07 -5.36 19.80
C ILE A 69 -1.05 -5.13 20.91
N PRO A 70 -1.22 -5.74 22.10
CA PRO A 70 -0.23 -5.65 23.15
C PRO A 70 1.02 -6.44 22.72
N LEU A 71 2.14 -5.73 22.62
CA LEU A 71 3.43 -6.29 22.28
C LEU A 71 4.35 -6.29 23.49
N MET A 72 5.24 -7.28 23.56
CA MET A 72 6.36 -7.27 24.49
C MET A 72 7.36 -6.17 24.11
N PRO A 73 8.14 -5.63 25.06
CA PRO A 73 9.12 -4.57 24.77
C PRO A 73 10.10 -4.92 23.64
N GLU A 74 10.52 -6.19 23.57
CA GLU A 74 11.43 -6.68 22.52
C GLU A 74 10.77 -6.63 21.13
N GLN A 75 9.50 -7.01 21.03
CA GLN A 75 8.72 -6.95 19.80
C GLN A 75 8.51 -5.49 19.35
N GLN A 76 8.21 -4.59 20.30
CA GLN A 76 8.09 -3.16 20.02
C GLN A 76 9.41 -2.60 19.48
N GLN A 77 10.54 -2.98 20.08
CA GLN A 77 11.87 -2.55 19.63
C GLN A 77 12.18 -3.02 18.21
N ILE A 78 11.80 -4.26 17.85
CA ILE A 78 11.94 -4.79 16.48
C ILE A 78 11.16 -3.89 15.50
N LEU A 79 9.89 -3.63 15.80
CA LEU A 79 9.03 -2.83 14.93
C LEU A 79 9.49 -1.37 14.83
N GLN A 80 9.90 -0.76 15.94
CA GLN A 80 10.44 0.60 15.96
C GLN A 80 11.73 0.72 15.14
N THR A 81 12.63 -0.27 15.26
CA THR A 81 13.87 -0.30 14.47
C THR A 81 13.57 -0.39 12.97
N GLY A 82 12.64 -1.27 12.59
CA GLY A 82 12.19 -1.37 11.20
C GLY A 82 11.48 -0.12 10.70
N PHE A 83 10.72 0.55 11.58
CA PHE A 83 10.07 1.82 11.28
C PHE A 83 11.08 2.88 10.87
N VAL A 84 12.11 3.11 11.70
CA VAL A 84 13.15 4.10 11.42
C VAL A 84 13.89 3.80 10.11
N LYS A 85 14.27 2.53 9.89
CA LYS A 85 14.94 2.12 8.63
C LYS A 85 14.07 2.42 7.41
N LEU A 86 12.77 2.10 7.46
CA LEU A 86 11.85 2.37 6.36
C LEU A 86 11.60 3.86 6.14
N GLN A 87 11.56 4.67 7.20
CA GLN A 87 11.45 6.13 7.07
C GLN A 87 12.66 6.74 6.36
N ILE A 88 13.87 6.27 6.67
CA ILE A 88 15.09 6.70 5.95
C ILE A 88 14.99 6.32 4.47
N LEU A 89 14.63 5.07 4.17
CA LEU A 89 14.47 4.60 2.80
C LEU A 89 13.38 5.35 2.04
N ARG A 90 12.26 5.66 2.69
CA ARG A 90 11.19 6.51 2.16
C ARG A 90 11.74 7.88 1.81
N GLN A 91 12.45 8.55 2.73
CA GLN A 91 12.99 9.88 2.49
C GLN A 91 13.97 9.88 1.32
N ASN A 92 14.87 8.92 1.24
CA ASN A 92 15.80 8.77 0.10
C ASN A 92 15.02 8.60 -1.22
N THR A 93 14.02 7.73 -1.22
CA THR A 93 13.16 7.48 -2.40
C THR A 93 12.45 8.76 -2.86
N LEU A 94 11.97 9.59 -1.93
CA LEU A 94 11.27 10.83 -2.24
C LEU A 94 12.20 11.93 -2.73
N VAL A 95 13.43 12.01 -2.20
CA VAL A 95 14.44 12.98 -2.64
C VAL A 95 14.93 12.67 -4.05
N ASP A 96 15.15 11.38 -4.35
CA ASP A 96 15.64 10.93 -5.66
C ASP A 96 14.54 10.91 -6.73
N ALA A 97 13.27 10.99 -6.31
CA ALA A 97 12.14 11.00 -7.23
C ALA A 97 12.14 12.27 -8.10
N THR A 98 12.63 12.13 -9.33
CA THR A 98 12.46 13.15 -10.37
C THR A 98 10.96 13.39 -10.62
N PRO A 99 10.49 14.61 -10.95
CA PRO A 99 9.07 14.91 -11.16
C PRO A 99 8.36 14.11 -12.28
N ALA A 100 9.05 13.22 -12.97
CA ALA A 100 8.57 12.42 -14.09
C ALA A 100 7.74 11.17 -13.72
N SER A 101 7.38 10.96 -12.45
CA SER A 101 6.45 9.86 -12.13
C SER A 101 5.07 10.14 -12.72
N LYS A 102 4.43 9.09 -13.20
CA LYS A 102 3.19 9.18 -13.98
C LYS A 102 2.14 10.05 -13.24
N PRO A 103 1.42 10.93 -13.94
CA PRO A 103 0.32 11.69 -13.34
C PRO A 103 -0.65 10.73 -12.63
N GLY A 104 -0.85 10.92 -11.32
CA GLY A 104 -1.75 10.11 -10.50
C GLY A 104 -1.11 8.98 -9.68
N GLU A 105 0.20 8.74 -9.79
CA GLU A 105 0.89 7.74 -8.96
C GLU A 105 1.19 8.32 -7.56
N ARG A 106 0.39 7.88 -6.57
CA ARG A 106 0.46 8.36 -5.17
C ARG A 106 1.62 7.75 -4.37
N THR A 107 2.11 6.59 -4.79
CA THR A 107 3.13 5.83 -4.07
C THR A 107 4.28 5.45 -4.98
N LEU A 108 5.52 5.57 -4.52
CA LEU A 108 6.71 5.16 -5.27
C LEU A 108 7.25 3.84 -4.72
N PRO A 109 7.80 2.93 -5.55
CA PRO A 109 8.49 1.75 -5.04
C PRO A 109 9.74 2.16 -4.25
N ILE A 110 9.92 1.60 -3.06
CA ILE A 110 11.15 1.75 -2.28
C ILE A 110 12.10 0.63 -2.69
N VAL A 111 13.33 0.98 -3.04
CA VAL A 111 14.39 -0.02 -3.29
C VAL A 111 15.16 -0.23 -2.00
N ILE A 112 15.12 -1.45 -1.46
CA ILE A 112 15.92 -1.83 -0.29
C ILE A 112 17.34 -2.20 -0.77
N PRO A 113 18.40 -1.51 -0.31
CA PRO A 113 19.77 -1.83 -0.70
C PRO A 113 20.19 -3.23 -0.23
N PRO A 114 21.09 -3.93 -0.95
CA PRO A 114 21.62 -5.22 -0.51
C PRO A 114 22.22 -5.16 0.90
N GLY A 115 21.93 -6.17 1.71
CA GLY A 115 22.40 -6.26 3.10
C GLY A 115 21.60 -5.38 4.09
N GLN A 116 20.59 -4.64 3.62
CA GLN A 116 19.62 -4.00 4.50
C GLN A 116 18.36 -4.86 4.61
N GLU A 117 17.96 -5.14 5.84
CA GLU A 117 16.69 -5.77 6.16
C GLU A 117 15.97 -4.85 7.15
N PRO A 118 14.88 -4.18 6.72
CA PRO A 118 14.10 -3.34 7.62
C PRO A 118 13.56 -4.13 8.80
N PHE A 119 13.03 -5.32 8.53
CA PHE A 119 12.58 -6.28 9.52
C PHE A 119 13.41 -7.56 9.44
N PRO A 120 13.61 -8.27 10.55
CA PRO A 120 14.32 -9.54 10.52
C PRO A 120 13.52 -10.60 9.76
N ALA A 121 14.20 -11.56 9.14
CA ALA A 121 13.57 -12.61 8.33
C ALA A 121 12.59 -13.50 9.13
N ASP A 122 12.83 -13.64 10.44
CA ASP A 122 12.01 -14.39 11.40
C ASP A 122 10.94 -13.54 12.08
N LEU A 123 10.60 -12.36 11.55
CA LEU A 123 9.60 -11.45 12.14
C LEU A 123 8.28 -12.16 12.53
N ALA A 124 7.82 -13.10 11.69
CA ALA A 124 6.58 -13.85 11.92
C ALA A 124 6.67 -14.91 13.03
N GLU A 125 7.89 -15.30 13.42
CA GLU A 125 8.14 -16.17 14.58
C GLU A 125 8.04 -15.35 15.87
N HIS A 126 8.56 -14.12 15.86
CA HIS A 126 8.49 -13.19 16.99
C HIS A 126 7.10 -12.56 17.14
N ILE A 127 6.45 -12.18 16.03
CA ILE A 127 5.17 -11.45 16.01
C ILE A 127 4.22 -12.18 15.04
N PRO A 128 3.38 -13.12 15.55
CA PRO A 128 2.56 -14.01 14.73
C PRO A 128 1.59 -13.32 13.77
N GLU A 129 1.20 -12.08 14.05
CA GLU A 129 0.35 -11.25 13.20
C GLU A 129 0.95 -11.09 11.78
N PHE A 130 2.27 -11.14 11.64
CA PHE A 130 2.96 -11.00 10.36
C PHE A 130 3.07 -12.28 9.52
N LYS A 131 2.65 -13.46 10.02
CA LYS A 131 2.76 -14.76 9.32
C LYS A 131 2.23 -14.76 7.89
N GLN A 132 1.25 -13.90 7.66
CA GLN A 132 0.50 -13.80 6.42
C GLN A 132 0.94 -12.60 5.57
N TYR A 133 2.01 -11.88 5.89
CA TYR A 133 2.32 -10.58 5.25
C TYR A 133 3.66 -10.54 4.52
N SER A 134 4.31 -11.68 4.27
CA SER A 134 5.60 -11.75 3.56
C SER A 134 5.56 -11.05 2.20
N GLU A 135 4.51 -11.25 1.40
CA GLU A 135 4.33 -10.59 0.10
C GLU A 135 4.19 -9.06 0.23
N ALA A 136 3.51 -8.58 1.26
CA ALA A 136 3.35 -7.15 1.52
C ALA A 136 4.68 -6.53 1.98
N LEU A 137 5.40 -7.20 2.88
CA LEU A 137 6.73 -6.80 3.38
C LEU A 137 7.75 -6.73 2.25
N ALA A 138 7.67 -7.62 1.26
CA ALA A 138 8.55 -7.63 0.08
C ALA A 138 8.23 -6.52 -0.95
N ASN A 139 7.13 -5.79 -0.77
CA ASN A 139 6.70 -4.73 -1.68
C ASN A 139 6.55 -3.38 -0.95
N PRO A 140 7.67 -2.78 -0.49
CA PRO A 140 7.68 -1.50 0.18
C PRO A 140 7.41 -0.35 -0.81
N ARG A 141 6.56 0.58 -0.41
CA ARG A 141 6.12 1.72 -1.20
C ARG A 141 6.17 2.99 -0.34
N ALA A 142 6.78 4.05 -0.84
CA ALA A 142 6.80 5.37 -0.24
C ALA A 142 5.53 6.13 -0.63
N LEU A 143 4.70 6.52 0.33
CA LEU A 143 3.64 7.48 0.08
C LEU A 143 4.26 8.88 -0.06
N ARG A 144 3.93 9.58 -1.14
CA ARG A 144 4.36 10.95 -1.40
C ARG A 144 3.69 11.96 -0.50
#